data_AF-A0A2E3FL22-F1
#
_entry.id   AF-A0A2E3FL22-F1
#
_cell.length_a   1.000
_cell.length_b   1.000
_cell.length_c   1.000
_cell.angle_alpha   90.00
_cell.angle_beta   90.00
_cell.angle_gamma   90.00
#
_symmetry.space_group_name_H-M   'P 1'
#
loop_
_entity.id
_entity.type
_entity.pdbx_description
1 polymer ?
#
loop_
_entity_poly.entity_id
_entity_poly.type
_entity_poly.pdbx_seq_one_letter_code
_entity_poly.pdbx_strand_id
1 'polypeptide(L)'
;MAKEIQFDAEDEDFFGKVGSFGVPKFDNEMRGGVPRGFTMIAFTDTGSGSELFAKQFVSPAEEAENTIYISTNEGQAEIVRIFQKY
;
A
#
# COMPACT_ATOMS: atom_id res chain seq x y z
N MET A 1 15.33 1.26 -22.00
CA MET A 1 13.98 0.80 -22.35
C MET A 1 13.34 0.30 -21.07
N ALA A 2 12.18 0.84 -20.69
CA ALA A 2 11.47 0.34 -19.51
C ALA A 2 11.07 -1.11 -19.80
N LYS A 3 11.44 -2.03 -18.91
CA LYS A 3 11.02 -3.43 -19.00
C LYS A 3 9.50 -3.43 -18.84
N GLU A 4 8.76 -3.93 -19.82
CA GLU A 4 7.32 -4.14 -19.66
C GLU A 4 7.13 -5.12 -18.49
N ILE A 5 6.56 -4.61 -17.41
CA ILE A 5 6.18 -5.42 -16.26
C ILE A 5 4.89 -6.12 -16.69
N GLN A 6 4.98 -7.42 -16.97
CA GLN A 6 3.80 -8.26 -17.15
C GLN A 6 3.36 -8.74 -15.76
N PHE A 7 2.19 -8.28 -15.34
CA PHE A 7 1.50 -8.84 -14.17
C PHE A 7 0.95 -10.22 -14.54
N ASP A 8 0.87 -11.13 -13.57
CA ASP A 8 0.25 -12.43 -13.81
C ASP A 8 -1.21 -12.22 -14.19
N ALA A 9 -1.67 -12.92 -15.23
CA ALA A 9 -3.04 -12.81 -15.70
C ALA A 9 -4.02 -13.39 -14.66
N GLU A 10 -3.60 -14.39 -13.89
CA GLU A 10 -4.39 -14.92 -12.77
C GLU A 10 -4.52 -13.87 -11.66
N ASP A 11 -3.47 -13.09 -11.39
CA ASP A 11 -3.51 -12.02 -10.39
C ASP A 11 -4.39 -10.85 -10.83
N GLU A 12 -4.39 -10.48 -12.11
CA GLU A 12 -5.28 -9.43 -12.62
C GLU A 12 -6.76 -9.87 -12.62
N ASP A 13 -7.05 -11.14 -12.94
CA ASP A 13 -8.42 -11.67 -12.94
C ASP A 13 -8.95 -11.89 -11.51
N PHE A 14 -8.08 -12.29 -10.57
CA PHE A 14 -8.48 -12.59 -9.19
C PHE A 14 -8.60 -11.33 -8.31
N PHE A 15 -7.67 -10.38 -8.47
CA PHE A 15 -7.59 -9.20 -7.60
C PHE A 15 -7.97 -7.88 -8.29
N GLY A 16 -8.03 -7.86 -9.62
CA GLY A 16 -8.45 -6.70 -10.42
C GLY A 16 -7.32 -5.74 -10.80
N LYS A 17 -7.69 -4.65 -11.50
CA LYS A 17 -6.74 -3.70 -12.09
C LYS A 17 -6.23 -2.62 -11.12
N VAL A 18 -6.83 -2.53 -9.93
CA VAL A 18 -6.56 -1.48 -8.94
C VAL A 18 -6.34 -2.10 -7.55
N GLY A 19 -5.34 -1.61 -6.83
CA GLY A 19 -5.06 -2.00 -5.44
C GLY A 19 -5.72 -1.04 -4.45
N SER A 20 -6.30 -1.61 -3.39
CA SER A 20 -6.92 -0.88 -2.28
C SER A 20 -5.88 -0.09 -1.47
N PHE A 21 -6.29 1.07 -0.94
CA PHE A 21 -5.50 1.83 0.04
C PHE A 21 -5.68 1.34 1.48
N GLY A 22 -6.49 0.30 1.70
CA GLY A 22 -6.84 -0.22 3.01
C GLY A 22 -7.81 0.64 3.81
N VAL A 23 -8.35 1.70 3.21
CA VAL A 23 -9.33 2.58 3.85
C VAL A 23 -10.62 2.53 3.01
N PRO A 24 -11.65 1.77 3.44
CA PRO A 24 -12.81 1.49 2.59
C PRO A 24 -13.53 2.75 2.04
N LYS A 25 -13.62 3.80 2.87
CA LYS A 25 -14.21 5.07 2.41
C LYS A 25 -13.35 5.77 1.37
N PHE A 26 -12.03 5.71 1.51
CA PHE A 26 -11.10 6.33 0.58
C PHE A 26 -11.07 5.57 -0.74
N ASP A 27 -11.08 4.23 -0.69
CA ASP A 27 -11.17 3.38 -1.88
C ASP A 27 -12.44 3.65 -2.67
N ASN A 28 -13.57 3.84 -2.00
CA ASN A 28 -14.84 4.19 -2.65
C ASN A 28 -14.75 5.53 -3.39
N GLU A 29 -14.17 6.57 -2.77
CA GLU A 29 -13.97 7.87 -3.42
C GLU A 29 -12.99 7.78 -4.60
N MET A 30 -12.00 6.89 -4.50
CA MET A 30 -10.99 6.64 -5.53
C MET A 30 -11.42 5.59 -6.57
N ARG A 31 -12.68 5.13 -6.54
CA ARG A 31 -13.24 4.12 -7.45
C ARG A 31 -12.47 2.78 -7.47
N GLY A 32 -12.03 2.33 -6.29
CA GLY A 32 -11.39 1.03 -6.09
C GLY A 32 -9.91 1.10 -5.72
N GLY A 33 -9.25 2.25 -5.90
CA GLY A 33 -7.89 2.48 -5.40
C GLY A 33 -6.90 2.92 -6.48
N VAL A 34 -5.64 2.47 -6.39
CA VAL A 34 -4.56 2.86 -7.32
C VAL A 34 -4.35 1.82 -8.42
N PRO A 35 -4.16 2.20 -9.69
CA PRO A 35 -3.77 1.27 -10.73
C PRO A 35 -2.45 0.54 -10.44
N ARG A 36 -2.37 -0.74 -10.79
CA ARG A 36 -1.13 -1.53 -10.59
C ARG A 36 0.04 -1.00 -11.42
N GLY A 37 1.25 -1.11 -10.86
CA GLY A 37 2.48 -0.62 -11.50
C GLY A 37 2.69 0.89 -11.42
N PHE A 38 1.78 1.65 -10.78
CA PHE A 38 1.96 3.07 -10.57
C PHE A 38 2.82 3.37 -9.35
N THR A 39 3.67 4.39 -9.47
CA THR A 39 4.35 4.99 -8.32
C THR A 39 3.54 6.17 -7.82
N MET A 40 3.23 6.18 -6.52
CA MET A 40 2.57 7.30 -5.85
C MET A 40 3.55 8.05 -4.97
N ILE A 41 3.40 9.38 -4.93
CA ILE A 41 4.12 10.24 -3.99
C ILE A 41 3.08 11.00 -3.19
N ALA A 42 3.15 10.89 -1.86
CA ALA A 42 2.28 11.62 -0.95
C ALA A 42 3.08 12.74 -0.28
N PHE A 43 2.54 13.96 -0.29
CA PHE A 43 3.06 15.09 0.47
C PHE A 43 2.12 15.37 1.63
N THR A 44 2.69 15.48 2.82
CA THR A 44 1.92 15.53 4.06
C THR A 44 2.61 16.40 5.08
N ASP A 45 1.85 17.18 5.85
CA ASP A 45 2.38 17.95 6.97
C ASP A 45 2.68 17.06 8.18
N THR A 46 3.59 17.50 9.05
CA THR A 46 3.88 16.82 10.31
C THR A 46 2.61 16.66 11.15
N GLY A 47 2.35 15.44 11.64
CA GLY A 47 1.18 15.14 12.46
C GLY A 47 -0.10 14.81 11.69
N SER A 48 -0.05 14.78 10.35
CA SER A 48 -1.20 14.39 9.49
C SER A 48 -1.44 12.88 9.40
N GLY A 49 -0.59 12.05 10.01
CA GLY A 49 -0.73 10.59 10.00
C GLY A 49 -0.22 9.91 8.73
N SER A 50 0.72 10.51 8.00
CA SER A 50 1.33 9.93 6.80
C SER A 50 1.92 8.54 7.01
N GLU A 51 2.59 8.34 8.13
CA GLU A 51 3.16 7.06 8.51
C GLU A 51 2.08 5.99 8.79
N LEU A 52 1.01 6.38 9.49
CA LEU A 52 -0.14 5.51 9.73
C LEU A 52 -0.83 5.14 8.41
N PHE A 53 -0.96 6.11 7.50
CA PHE A 53 -1.49 5.86 6.16
C PHE A 53 -0.62 4.90 5.37
N ALA A 54 0.71 5.03 5.40
CA ALA A 54 1.62 4.10 4.73
C ALA A 54 1.49 2.67 5.28
N LYS A 55 1.34 2.52 6.60
CA LYS A 55 1.09 1.20 7.23
C LYS A 55 -0.27 0.62 6.83
N GLN A 56 -1.31 1.46 6.81
CA GLN A 56 -2.64 1.05 6.35
C GLN A 56 -2.64 0.70 4.86
N PHE A 57 -1.80 1.34 4.05
CA PHE A 57 -1.68 1.05 2.62
C PHE A 57 -1.05 -0.33 2.37
N VAL A 58 -0.06 -0.72 3.18
CA VAL A 58 0.61 -2.03 3.05
C VAL A 58 -0.09 -3.15 3.83
N SER A 59 -1.01 -2.85 4.76
CA SER A 59 -1.72 -3.86 5.55
C SER A 59 -2.66 -4.78 4.73
N PRO A 60 -3.43 -4.26 3.74
CA PRO A 60 -4.20 -5.07 2.80
C PRO A 60 -3.35 -5.73 1.72
N ALA A 61 -2.02 -5.71 1.83
CA ALA A 61 -1.14 -6.30 0.85
C ALA A 61 -1.63 -7.70 0.48
N GLU A 62 -1.97 -7.85 -0.80
CA GLU A 62 -2.47 -9.11 -1.35
C GLU A 62 -1.45 -10.23 -1.17
N GLU A 63 -0.15 -9.86 -1.22
CA GLU A 63 0.97 -10.72 -0.93
C GLU A 63 1.88 -10.09 0.12
N ALA A 64 1.66 -10.45 1.38
CA ALA A 64 2.48 -9.98 2.49
C ALA A 64 3.97 -10.36 2.32
N GLU A 65 4.27 -11.50 1.69
CA GLU A 65 5.65 -11.94 1.41
C GLU A 65 6.35 -11.08 0.34
N ASN A 66 5.59 -10.47 -0.57
CA ASN A 66 6.11 -9.63 -1.65
C ASN A 66 5.97 -8.13 -1.35
N THR A 67 5.63 -7.77 -0.11
CA THR A 67 5.46 -6.38 0.33
C THR A 67 6.58 -5.95 1.26
N ILE A 68 7.20 -4.81 0.95
CA ILE A 68 8.31 -4.25 1.73
C ILE A 68 7.92 -2.87 2.27
N TYR A 69 7.90 -2.73 3.59
CA TYR A 69 7.80 -1.45 4.28
C TYR A 69 9.19 -0.96 4.69
N ILE A 70 9.57 0.22 4.20
CA ILE A 70 10.86 0.84 4.50
C ILE A 70 10.60 2.14 5.27
N SER A 71 11.19 2.27 6.47
CA SER A 71 11.15 3.49 7.27
C SER A 71 12.57 3.93 7.63
N THR A 72 12.80 5.25 7.67
CA THR A 72 14.08 5.86 8.08
C THR A 72 14.03 6.44 9.48
N ASN A 73 12.84 6.65 10.03
CA ASN A 73 12.63 7.45 11.25
C ASN A 73 12.10 6.63 12.43
N GLU A 74 11.68 5.38 12.21
CA GLU A 74 11.11 4.52 13.25
C GLU A 74 11.98 3.32 13.57
N GLY A 75 11.91 2.85 14.81
CA GLY A 75 12.52 1.59 15.22
C GLY A 75 11.67 0.37 14.83
N GLN A 76 12.33 -0.74 14.50
CA GLN A 76 11.66 -2.00 14.12
C GLN A 76 10.61 -2.46 15.14
N ALA A 77 10.89 -2.36 16.44
CA ALA A 77 9.95 -2.76 17.48
C ALA A 77 8.65 -1.95 17.46
N GLU A 78 8.72 -0.68 17.07
CA GLU A 78 7.57 0.22 17.02
C GLU A 78 6.70 -0.07 15.79
N ILE A 79 7.34 -0.30 14.64
CA ILE A 79 6.69 -0.75 13.41
C ILE A 79 5.90 -2.05 13.66
N VAL A 80 6.56 -3.07 14.20
CA VAL A 80 5.95 -4.38 14.50
C VAL A 80 4.76 -4.24 15.46
N ARG A 81 4.91 -3.39 16.49
CA ARG A 81 3.85 -3.15 17.47
C ARG A 81 2.58 -2.58 16.82
N ILE A 82 2.71 -1.70 15.81
CA ILE A 82 1.54 -1.14 15.12
C ILE A 82 0.86 -2.21 14.28
N PHE A 83 1.60 -2.96 13.45
CA PHE A 83 1.04 -4.03 12.60
C PHE A 83 0.43 -5.19 13.40
N GLN A 84 0.87 -5.43 14.63
CA GLN A 84 0.26 -6.45 15.50
C GLN A 84 -1.04 -5.97 16.15
N LYS A 85 -1.22 -4.64 16.29
CA LYS A 85 -2.35 -4.05 16.99
C LYS A 85 -3.52 -3.75 16.06
N TYR A 86 -3.24 -3.43 14.80
CA TYR A 86 -4.19 -3.02 13.77
C TYR A 86 -4.02 -3.89 12.54
#